data_AF-K1U871-F1
#
_entry.id   AF-K1U871-F1
#
_cell.length_a   1.000
_cell.length_b   1.000
_cell.length_c   1.000
_cell.angle_alpha   90.00
_cell.angle_beta   90.00
_cell.angle_gamma   90.00
#
_symmetry.space_group_name_H-M   'P 1'
#
loop_
_entity.id
_entity.type
_entity.pdbx_description
1 polymer ?
#
loop_
_entity_poly.entity_id
_entity_poly.type
_entity_poly.pdbx_seq_one_letter_code
_entity_poly.pdbx_strand_id
1 'polypeptide(L)' 'MIYGYIRVSSDKQTVENQRFEIKNFCDNQNIKIDGWIEETISGTKAYNKRELGKLLNKVQKDDLIICAEL' A
#
# COMPACT_ATOMS: atom_id res chain seq x y z
N MET A 1 13.29 2.57 4.57
CA MET A 1 12.57 2.67 3.28
C MET A 1 11.10 2.91 3.55
N ILE A 2 10.44 3.68 2.68
CA ILE A 2 9.04 4.07 2.87
C ILE A 2 8.21 3.42 1.79
N TYR A 3 7.19 2.68 2.19
CA TYR A 3 6.34 1.91 1.30
C TYR A 3 4.93 2.47 1.31
N GLY A 4 4.38 2.75 0.12
CA GLY A 4 2.96 3.04 -0.03
C GLY A 4 2.16 1.74 -0.11
N TYR A 5 1.16 1.56 0.74
CA TYR A 5 0.26 0.41 0.73
C TYR A 5 -1.12 0.79 0.20
N ILE A 6 -1.53 0.13 -0.86
CA ILE A 6 -2.79 0.32 -1.58
C ILE A 6 -3.58 -0.98 -1.46
N ARG A 7 -4.86 -0.88 -1.12
CA ARG A 7 -5.74 -2.03 -0.93
C ARG A 7 -7.08 -1.78 -1.59
N VAL A 8 -7.44 -2.58 -2.60
CA VAL A 8 -8.65 -2.34 -3.40
C VAL A 8 -9.43 -3.61 -3.72
N SER A 9 -10.73 -3.48 -3.97
CA SER A 9 -11.66 -4.61 -4.13
C SER A 9 -11.81 -5.14 -5.57
N SER A 10 -11.03 -4.64 -6.53
CA SER A 10 -10.96 -4.94 -7.99
C SER A 10 -11.18 -3.72 -8.89
N ASP A 11 -11.52 -2.56 -8.31
CA ASP A 11 -11.76 -1.34 -9.08
C ASP A 11 -10.46 -0.57 -9.36
N LYS A 12 -10.12 -0.38 -10.65
CA LYS A 12 -8.89 0.31 -11.06
C LYS A 12 -8.89 1.78 -10.64
N GLN A 13 -10.06 2.43 -10.61
CA GLN A 13 -10.17 3.83 -10.20
C GLN A 13 -9.75 4.02 -8.74
N THR A 14 -10.06 3.07 -7.87
CA THR A 14 -9.70 3.16 -6.44
C THR A 14 -8.19 3.01 -6.22
N VAL A 15 -7.48 2.25 -7.07
CA VAL A 15 -6.01 2.07 -6.99
C VAL A 15 -5.31 3.39 -7.24
N GLU A 16 -5.67 4.04 -8.35
CA GLU A 16 -5.05 5.29 -8.75
C GLU A 16 -5.36 6.40 -7.75
N ASN A 17 -6.58 6.42 -7.20
CA ASN A 17 -6.97 7.38 -6.17
C ASN A 17 -6.14 7.22 -4.89
N GLN A 18 -6.06 6.01 -4.33
CA GLN A 18 -5.26 5.76 -3.12
C GLN A 18 -3.78 6.06 -3.35
N ARG A 19 -3.24 5.68 -4.52
CA ARG A 19 -1.87 5.99 -4.91
C ARG A 19 -1.64 7.50 -4.96
N PHE A 20 -2.59 8.24 -5.53
CA PHE A 20 -2.52 9.69 -5.61
C PHE A 20 -2.55 10.33 -4.24
N GLU A 21 -3.44 9.89 -3.35
CA GLU A 21 -3.55 10.43 -1.98
C GLU A 21 -2.28 10.18 -1.15
N ILE A 22 -1.75 8.96 -1.17
CA ILE A 22 -0.49 8.63 -0.49
C ILE A 22 0.65 9.46 -1.06
N LYS A 23 0.75 9.56 -2.40
CA LYS A 23 1.79 10.35 -3.05
C LYS A 23 1.68 11.83 -2.70
N ASN A 24 0.47 12.38 -2.73
CA ASN A 24 0.21 13.78 -2.39
C ASN A 24 0.54 14.06 -0.93
N PHE A 25 0.13 13.18 0.00
CA PHE A 25 0.51 13.27 1.41
C PHE A 25 2.02 13.24 1.59
N CYS A 26 2.69 12.29 0.93
CA CYS A 26 4.14 12.16 1.03
C CYS A 26 4.86 13.38 0.45
N ASP A 27 4.41 13.90 -0.69
CA ASP A 27 4.97 15.11 -1.32
C ASP A 27 4.83 16.33 -0.38
N ASN A 28 3.65 16.52 0.21
CA ASN A 28 3.39 17.59 1.19
C ASN A 28 4.22 17.44 2.47
N GLN A 29 4.55 16.22 2.88
CA GLN A 29 5.36 15.93 4.07
C GLN A 29 6.86 15.80 3.76
N ASN A 30 7.28 16.04 2.51
CA ASN A 30 8.66 15.80 2.03
C ASN A 30 9.15 14.36 2.26
N ILE A 31 8.22 13.41 2.25
CA ILE A 31 8.45 11.98 2.40
C ILE A 31 8.68 11.37 1.01
N LYS A 32 9.74 10.58 0.86
CA LYS A 32 10.05 9.90 -0.41
C LYS A 32 9.63 8.44 -0.34
N ILE A 33 8.67 8.07 -1.19
CA ILE A 33 8.19 6.68 -1.30
C ILE A 33 9.21 5.89 -2.12
N ASP A 34 9.69 4.79 -1.55
CA ASP A 34 10.68 3.90 -2.13
C ASP A 34 10.03 2.74 -2.90
N GLY A 35 8.86 2.28 -2.43
CA GLY A 35 8.12 1.20 -3.07
C GLY A 35 6.62 1.29 -2.88
N TRP A 36 5.88 0.56 -3.72
CA TRP A 36 4.44 0.42 -3.63
C TRP A 36 4.07 -1.04 -3.37
N ILE A 37 3.04 -1.23 -2.57
CA ILE A 37 2.46 -2.52 -2.21
C ILE A 37 0.99 -2.45 -2.57
N GLU A 38 0.55 -3.25 -3.52
CA GLU A 38 -0.83 -3.26 -3.99
C GLU A 38 -1.48 -4.60 -3.62
N GLU A 39 -2.53 -4.56 -2.80
CA GLU A 39 -3.31 -5.73 -2.40
C GLU A 39 -4.69 -5.68 -3.08
N THR A 40 -4.98 -6.68 -3.93
CA THR A 40 -6.26 -6.78 -4.64
C THR A 40 -7.17 -7.82 -3.97
N ILE A 41 -8.28 -7.37 -3.40
CA ILE A 41 -9.30 -8.20 -2.75
C ILE A 41 -10.40 -8.53 -3.76
N SER A 42 -10.12 -9.44 -4.69
CA SER A 42 -11.17 -9.91 -5.60
C SER A 42 -12.17 -10.80 -4.85
N GLY A 43 -13.46 -10.51 -5.04
CA GLY A 43 -14.57 -11.10 -4.30
C GLY A 43 -14.51 -12.62 -4.13
N THR A 44 -14.91 -13.07 -2.94
CA THR A 44 -15.24 -14.46 -2.53
C THR A 44 -14.13 -15.50 -2.33
N LYS A 45 -12.84 -15.15 -2.35
CA LYS A 45 -11.82 -16.04 -1.75
C LYS A 45 -11.01 -15.30 -0.72
N ALA A 46 -11.34 -15.58 0.53
CA ALA A 46 -10.50 -15.27 1.66
C ALA A 46 -9.06 -15.72 1.41
N TYR A 47 -8.15 -14.94 1.98
CA TYR A 47 -6.73 -15.21 2.11
C TYR A 47 -5.85 -14.99 0.88
N ASN A 48 -5.25 -13.79 0.85
CA ASN A 48 -3.81 -13.75 0.68
C ASN A 48 -3.14 -12.71 1.60
N LYS A 49 -3.35 -12.85 2.93
CA LYS A 49 -2.46 -12.29 3.98
C LYS A 49 -0.97 -12.58 3.76
N ARG A 50 -0.60 -13.41 2.78
CA ARG A 50 0.77 -13.78 2.43
C ARG A 50 1.52 -12.74 1.62
N GLU A 51 0.87 -11.87 0.83
CA GLU A 51 1.61 -10.84 0.10
C GLU A 51 2.07 -9.72 1.04
N LEU A 52 1.14 -9.17 1.82
CA LEU A 52 1.49 -8.28 2.93
C LEU A 52 2.44 -8.97 3.92
N GLY A 53 2.18 -10.24 4.29
CA GLY A 53 3.04 -10.98 5.23
C GLY A 53 4.46 -11.26 4.72
N LYS A 54 4.65 -11.47 3.41
CA LYS A 54 6.00 -11.59 2.80
C LYS A 54 6.71 -10.26 2.73
N LEU A 55 5.98 -9.18 2.49
CA LEU A 55 6.52 -7.82 2.52
C LEU A 55 6.84 -7.36 3.93
N LEU A 56 5.99 -7.63 4.92
CA LEU A 56 6.28 -7.40 6.34
C LEU A 56 7.52 -8.16 6.82
N ASN A 57 7.86 -9.30 6.19
CA ASN A 57 9.14 -9.99 6.45
C ASN A 57 10.35 -9.33 5.77
N LYS A 58 10.13 -8.54 4.70
CA LYS A 58 11.19 -7.76 4.04
C LYS A 58 11.35 -6.36 4.64
N VAL A 59 10.25 -5.79 5.13
CA VAL A 59 10.17 -4.53 5.86
C VAL A 59 10.93 -4.70 7.17
N GLN A 60 11.94 -3.87 7.38
CA GLN A 60 12.74 -3.85 8.59
C GLN A 60 12.11 -2.91 9.64
N LYS A 61 12.59 -2.98 10.89
CA LYS A 61 12.09 -2.18 12.01
C LYS A 61 12.10 -0.66 11.77
N ASP A 62 12.90 -0.19 10.83
CA ASP A 62 13.05 1.24 10.49
C ASP A 62 12.26 1.65 9.23
N ASP A 63 11.51 0.72 8.63
CA ASP A 63 10.71 1.00 7.45
C ASP A 63 9.31 1.51 7.81
N LEU A 64 8.82 2.47 7.03
CA LEU A 64 7.50 3.05 7.20
C LEU A 64 6.55 2.53 6.12
N ILE A 65 5.33 2.21 6.51
CA ILE A 65 4.25 1.83 5.59
C ILE A 65 3.14 2.88 5.70
N ILE A 66 2.78 3.48 4.57
CA ILE A 66 1.76 4.53 4.49
C ILE A 66 0.56 3.99 3.73
N CYS A 67 -0.62 3.97 4.36
CA CYS A 67 -1.87 3.46 3.80
C CYS A 67 -2.88 4.62 3.63
N ALA A 68 -3.71 4.57 2.59
CA ALA A 68 -4.75 5.57 2.33
C ALA A 68 -6.08 5.29 3.07
N GLU A 69 -6.40 4.03 3.39
CA GLU A 69 -7.70 3.63 3.93
C GLU A 69 -7.59 2.46 4.94
N LEU A 70 -8.49 2.39 5.92
CA LEU A 70 -8.55 1.41 7.02
C LEU A 70 -9.87 0.64 7.01
#